data_AF-A0A6G9GTL1-F1
#
_entry.id   AF-A0A6G9GTL1-F1
#
_cell.length_a   1.000
_cell.length_b   1.000
_cell.length_c   1.000
_cell.angle_alpha   90.00
_cell.angle_beta   90.00
_cell.angle_gamma   90.00
#
_symmetry.space_group_name_H-M   'P 1'
#
loop_
_entity.id
_entity.type
_entity.pdbx_description
1 polymer ?
#
loop_
_entity_poly.entity_id
_entity_poly.type
_entity_poly.pdbx_seq_one_letter_code
_entity_poly.pdbx_strand_id
1 'polypeptide(L)'
;MRLLSRVVTVLLPLVLSLAVLPQAAQATGADRSAAALPASVPRAAPAAAPAAPLTSVLVFSKTAGFRHSAIAAGIAAVRRLGTANGFSVTATEDATAFTTANLARYQAVVWLSTTGDVLNAAQQTAFESYIASGGGYVGVHAAADTEYDWPWYGGLVGAYFASHPATQPATVKVEDRSSPSTAHLPQRWTRTDEWYNYRASPRSAVKVLASLDETSYTGGTMGDHPITWCQNYRGGRSWYTGLGHTEESYADPAFTTMLLGGIRTAAGASPADCRPENGYTRLFDGTQASLDRWRQAGPGGFSLADGTLTSVGGMGLLWYPVTPFADYSLKVDWMMPGDDNGGVFIGFPDPQGDPWRPVDLGHEIQIDATDADASRTTGSVYSLKAPDTAARAAALNPPGTWNTYEIAVHGKRIEIHLNGVKINDYTSTRDIATGHLGVQNDGAGMDINYRDIRIRQDGAQSTDLARGRPVTVTSVEPGSTHVGANAVDGDPATRWGSAYADPQAITVDLGSVRTVDQVRLTWETAYARAYTVEISPDNTTWRTVATTTAGDGGLDTVPVGATARYVRVQGTARATSWGYSLWELAVLGR
;
A
#
# COMPACT_ATOMS: atom_id res chain seq x y z
N MET A 1 14.18 -58.81 32.65
CA MET A 1 12.92 -59.52 32.97
C MET A 1 12.61 -59.31 34.45
N ARG A 2 11.41 -58.79 34.78
CA ARG A 2 10.89 -58.50 36.14
C ARG A 2 11.61 -57.39 36.95
N LEU A 3 10.83 -56.81 37.87
CA LEU A 3 11.12 -55.67 38.75
C LEU A 3 11.64 -56.16 40.12
N LEU A 4 12.12 -55.23 40.97
CA LEU A 4 11.81 -55.24 42.41
C LEU A 4 11.96 -53.83 43.01
N SER A 5 11.10 -53.49 43.99
CA SER A 5 11.03 -52.17 44.65
C SER A 5 11.38 -52.28 46.14
N ARG A 6 11.75 -51.15 46.78
CA ARG A 6 11.24 -50.76 48.13
C ARG A 6 11.65 -49.34 48.54
N VAL A 7 10.91 -48.79 49.51
CA VAL A 7 11.04 -47.45 50.11
C VAL A 7 11.00 -47.59 51.63
N VAL A 8 11.78 -46.78 52.37
CA VAL A 8 11.67 -46.57 53.83
C VAL A 8 12.03 -45.11 54.14
N THR A 9 11.36 -44.49 55.13
CA THR A 9 11.53 -43.08 55.53
C THR A 9 11.38 -42.88 57.05
N VAL A 10 12.29 -42.15 57.70
CA VAL A 10 12.25 -41.64 59.10
C VAL A 10 13.12 -40.34 59.09
N LEU A 11 12.70 -39.10 59.41
CA LEU A 11 12.17 -38.47 60.65
C LEU A 11 13.26 -38.38 61.77
N LEU A 12 13.43 -37.34 62.61
CA LEU A 12 12.61 -36.16 63.00
C LEU A 12 13.51 -34.88 63.31
N PRO A 13 13.28 -33.87 64.22
CA PRO A 13 13.33 -32.42 63.84
C PRO A 13 14.10 -31.44 64.81
N LEU A 14 13.62 -30.18 64.93
CA LEU A 14 13.96 -29.03 65.85
C LEU A 14 15.16 -28.10 65.46
N VAL A 15 15.26 -26.84 65.94
CA VAL A 15 14.48 -25.59 65.64
C VAL A 15 15.17 -24.32 66.22
N LEU A 16 15.09 -23.17 65.50
CA LEU A 16 15.34 -21.73 65.84
C LEU A 16 16.35 -21.27 66.93
N SER A 17 17.11 -20.20 66.64
CA SER A 17 17.15 -18.90 67.41
C SER A 17 18.08 -17.81 66.81
N LEU A 18 18.05 -16.58 67.35
CA LEU A 18 18.67 -15.32 66.88
C LEU A 18 19.62 -14.71 67.96
N ALA A 19 20.58 -13.79 67.72
CA ALA A 19 21.27 -13.25 66.53
C ALA A 19 22.76 -12.93 66.89
N VAL A 20 23.49 -11.79 66.73
CA VAL A 20 23.33 -10.36 66.33
C VAL A 20 24.68 -9.86 65.70
N LEU A 21 24.72 -8.67 65.08
CA LEU A 21 25.90 -7.93 64.56
C LEU A 21 26.62 -7.11 65.69
N PRO A 22 27.62 -6.19 65.47
CA PRO A 22 28.40 -5.80 64.27
C PRO A 22 29.94 -5.61 64.50
N GLN A 23 30.71 -5.36 63.43
CA GLN A 23 31.51 -4.11 63.23
C GLN A 23 32.21 -4.09 61.86
N ALA A 24 32.78 -2.93 61.47
CA ALA A 24 33.18 -2.63 60.10
C ALA A 24 34.60 -2.04 59.99
N ALA A 25 35.18 -2.09 58.78
CA ALA A 25 36.35 -1.32 58.38
C ALA A 25 36.04 -0.56 57.07
N GLN A 26 36.45 0.70 56.98
CA GLN A 26 36.28 1.54 55.79
C GLN A 26 37.58 1.60 54.99
N ALA A 27 37.47 1.66 53.66
CA ALA A 27 38.54 2.10 52.78
C ALA A 27 37.94 3.05 51.72
N THR A 28 38.48 4.27 51.64
CA THR A 28 37.97 5.31 50.74
C THR A 28 38.75 5.35 49.44
N GLY A 29 38.09 5.07 48.32
CA GLY A 29 38.60 5.33 46.97
C GLY A 29 37.47 5.91 46.12
N ALA A 30 37.60 7.18 45.72
CA ALA A 30 36.59 7.86 44.92
C ALA A 30 36.95 7.76 43.43
N ASP A 31 36.14 7.05 42.65
CA ASP A 31 36.19 7.09 41.19
C ASP A 31 34.78 7.32 40.62
N ARG A 32 34.69 8.08 39.52
CA ARG A 32 33.42 8.64 39.01
C ARG A 32 32.86 7.83 37.85
N SER A 33 32.52 6.58 38.11
CA SER A 33 31.73 5.77 37.17
C SER A 33 30.30 6.32 37.06
N ALA A 34 29.93 6.85 35.90
CA ALA A 34 28.56 7.23 35.61
C ALA A 34 27.66 5.98 35.59
N ALA A 35 26.62 5.96 36.43
CA ALA A 35 25.68 4.85 36.48
C ALA A 35 24.86 4.78 35.19
N ALA A 36 25.09 3.75 34.37
CA ALA A 36 24.24 3.45 33.23
C ALA A 36 22.83 3.10 33.72
N LEU A 37 21.82 3.81 33.21
CA LEU A 37 20.43 3.47 33.47
C LEU A 37 20.14 2.08 32.88
N PRO A 38 19.40 1.20 33.58
CA PRO A 38 19.02 -0.10 33.03
C PRO A 38 18.15 0.12 31.79
N ALA A 39 18.58 -0.44 30.66
CA ALA A 39 17.85 -0.31 29.40
C ALA A 39 16.44 -0.89 29.55
N SER A 40 15.43 -0.06 29.31
CA SER A 40 14.03 -0.48 29.32
C SER A 40 13.79 -1.44 28.16
N VAL A 41 13.73 -2.74 28.45
CA VAL A 41 13.31 -3.75 27.46
C VAL A 41 11.92 -3.34 26.94
N PRO A 42 11.75 -3.11 25.62
CA PRO A 42 10.46 -2.73 25.09
C PRO A 42 9.48 -3.89 25.31
N ARG A 43 8.43 -3.62 26.09
CA ARG A 43 7.33 -4.57 26.27
C ARG A 43 6.72 -4.83 24.90
N ALA A 44 6.82 -6.08 24.42
CA ALA A 44 6.17 -6.50 23.19
C ALA A 44 4.68 -6.12 23.20
N ALA A 45 4.18 -5.64 22.08
CA ALA A 45 2.75 -5.45 21.89
C ALA A 45 2.04 -6.81 22.07
N PRO A 46 0.82 -6.85 22.66
CA PRO A 46 0.04 -8.08 22.68
C PRO A 46 -0.21 -8.53 21.23
N ALA A 47 -0.01 -9.82 20.95
CA ALA A 47 -0.23 -10.37 19.62
C ALA A 47 -1.67 -10.12 19.15
N ALA A 48 -1.85 -9.87 17.86
CA ALA A 48 -3.18 -9.77 17.26
C ALA A 48 -3.91 -11.11 17.43
N ALA A 49 -5.14 -11.06 17.96
CA ALA A 49 -6.00 -12.23 17.98
C ALA A 49 -6.47 -12.55 16.54
N PRO A 50 -6.69 -13.83 16.20
CA PRO A 50 -7.26 -14.20 14.89
C PRO A 50 -8.64 -13.56 14.69
N ALA A 51 -8.96 -13.26 13.43
CA ALA A 51 -10.19 -12.57 13.05
C ALA A 51 -11.43 -13.27 13.62
N ALA A 52 -12.18 -12.57 14.48
CA ALA A 52 -13.37 -13.12 15.11
C ALA A 52 -14.49 -13.33 14.09
N PRO A 53 -15.27 -14.42 14.15
CA PRO A 53 -16.37 -14.64 13.24
C PRO A 53 -17.40 -13.51 13.31
N LEU A 54 -18.04 -13.21 12.18
CA LEU A 54 -19.13 -12.23 12.13
C LEU A 54 -20.39 -12.82 12.77
N THR A 55 -21.00 -12.11 13.72
CA THR A 55 -22.14 -12.59 14.52
C THR A 55 -23.30 -11.60 14.60
N SER A 56 -23.03 -10.28 14.59
CA SER A 56 -24.10 -9.27 14.59
C SER A 56 -23.73 -7.97 13.87
N VAL A 57 -24.69 -7.48 13.08
CA VAL A 57 -24.63 -6.24 12.30
C VAL A 57 -25.89 -5.41 12.56
N LEU A 58 -25.73 -4.10 12.69
CA LEU A 58 -26.83 -3.12 12.67
C LEU A 58 -26.89 -2.46 11.30
N VAL A 59 -28.07 -2.39 10.69
CA VAL A 59 -28.34 -1.58 9.50
C VAL A 59 -29.12 -0.34 9.93
N PHE A 60 -28.61 0.83 9.59
CA PHE A 60 -29.21 2.13 9.82
C PHE A 60 -29.50 2.80 8.48
N SER A 61 -30.77 3.19 8.26
CA SER A 61 -31.24 3.76 6.99
C SER A 61 -32.09 5.01 7.16
N LYS A 62 -31.88 5.76 8.25
CA LYS A 62 -32.60 7.04 8.47
C LYS A 62 -32.20 8.07 7.42
N THR A 63 -33.17 8.82 6.93
CA THR A 63 -32.99 9.94 6.00
C THR A 63 -33.67 11.20 6.52
N ALA A 64 -32.94 12.31 6.53
CA ALA A 64 -33.49 13.66 6.64
C ALA A 64 -33.45 14.42 5.30
N GLY A 65 -32.74 13.89 4.29
CA GLY A 65 -32.73 14.37 2.91
C GLY A 65 -33.54 13.46 1.97
N PHE A 66 -32.99 13.19 0.78
CA PHE A 66 -33.65 12.33 -0.22
C PHE A 66 -33.78 10.86 0.26
N ARG A 67 -34.89 10.20 -0.13
CA ARG A 67 -35.21 8.82 0.27
C ARG A 67 -35.10 7.85 -0.90
N HIS A 68 -33.93 7.23 -1.03
CA HIS A 68 -33.65 6.16 -2.00
C HIS A 68 -34.64 4.99 -1.85
N SER A 69 -35.19 4.47 -2.95
CA SER A 69 -36.12 3.32 -2.91
C SER A 69 -35.39 2.03 -2.52
N ALA A 70 -34.17 1.86 -3.03
CA ALA A 70 -33.36 0.65 -2.87
C ALA A 70 -32.95 0.31 -1.43
N ILE A 71 -33.17 1.19 -0.45
CA ILE A 71 -33.01 0.86 0.98
C ILE A 71 -33.77 -0.41 1.36
N ALA A 72 -34.99 -0.61 0.85
CA ALA A 72 -35.78 -1.82 1.14
C ALA A 72 -35.10 -3.09 0.59
N ALA A 73 -34.60 -3.02 -0.65
CA ALA A 73 -33.84 -4.09 -1.29
C ALA A 73 -32.50 -4.36 -0.57
N GLY A 74 -31.82 -3.32 -0.10
CA GLY A 74 -30.58 -3.41 0.66
C GLY A 74 -30.73 -4.03 2.04
N ILE A 75 -31.76 -3.65 2.82
CA ILE A 75 -32.08 -4.32 4.09
C ILE A 75 -32.37 -5.81 3.85
N ALA A 76 -33.10 -6.14 2.78
CA ALA A 76 -33.37 -7.53 2.39
C ALA A 76 -32.09 -8.28 1.97
N ALA A 77 -31.18 -7.65 1.24
CA ALA A 77 -29.90 -8.25 0.84
C ALA A 77 -28.97 -8.49 2.03
N VAL A 78 -28.76 -7.50 2.91
CA VAL A 78 -27.92 -7.69 4.11
C VAL A 78 -28.51 -8.77 5.02
N ARG A 79 -29.84 -8.87 5.15
CA ARG A 79 -30.50 -10.00 5.84
C ARG A 79 -30.24 -11.35 5.17
N ARG A 80 -30.34 -11.46 3.83
CA ARG A 80 -29.98 -12.70 3.10
C ARG A 80 -28.51 -13.09 3.32
N LEU A 81 -27.60 -12.12 3.25
CA LEU A 81 -26.17 -12.32 3.54
C LEU A 81 -25.96 -12.82 4.97
N GLY A 82 -26.68 -12.24 5.96
CA GLY A 82 -26.68 -12.68 7.35
C GLY A 82 -27.09 -14.14 7.52
N THR A 83 -28.26 -14.51 6.97
CA THR A 83 -28.75 -15.90 6.99
C THR A 83 -27.79 -16.87 6.31
N ALA A 84 -27.21 -16.51 5.17
CA ALA A 84 -26.29 -17.36 4.41
C ALA A 84 -24.89 -17.50 5.05
N ASN A 85 -24.48 -16.57 5.92
CA ASN A 85 -23.13 -16.49 6.48
C ASN A 85 -23.10 -16.51 8.03
N GLY A 86 -24.20 -16.91 8.68
CA GLY A 86 -24.26 -17.16 10.13
C GLY A 86 -24.32 -15.93 11.03
N PHE A 87 -24.66 -14.74 10.53
CA PHE A 87 -24.73 -13.52 11.33
C PHE A 87 -26.12 -12.89 11.41
N SER A 88 -26.42 -12.31 12.58
CA SER A 88 -27.67 -11.62 12.87
C SER A 88 -27.68 -10.19 12.31
N VAL A 89 -28.84 -9.73 11.84
CA VAL A 89 -29.01 -8.41 11.23
C VAL A 89 -30.18 -7.68 11.86
N THR A 90 -29.89 -6.69 12.71
CA THR A 90 -30.89 -5.71 13.16
C THR A 90 -30.98 -4.61 12.10
N ALA A 91 -32.18 -4.08 11.82
CA ALA A 91 -32.35 -2.93 10.93
C ALA A 91 -33.27 -1.90 11.58
N THR A 92 -32.92 -0.61 11.49
CA THR A 92 -33.67 0.49 12.11
C THR A 92 -33.50 1.82 11.35
N GLU A 93 -34.50 2.68 11.45
CA GLU A 93 -34.42 4.11 11.07
C GLU A 93 -34.48 5.02 12.31
N ASP A 94 -34.61 4.43 13.51
CA ASP A 94 -34.62 5.17 14.78
C ASP A 94 -33.20 5.44 15.29
N ALA A 95 -32.83 6.73 15.33
CA ALA A 95 -31.57 7.21 15.85
C ALA A 95 -31.40 6.99 17.38
N THR A 96 -32.45 6.72 18.16
CA THR A 96 -32.31 6.37 19.59
C THR A 96 -31.52 5.07 19.81
N ALA A 97 -31.37 4.24 18.76
CA ALA A 97 -30.47 3.09 18.76
C ALA A 97 -28.98 3.45 18.94
N PHE A 98 -28.57 4.70 18.66
CA PHE A 98 -27.20 5.19 18.80
C PHE A 98 -26.88 5.57 20.25
N THR A 99 -26.73 4.53 21.07
CA THR A 99 -26.16 4.63 22.43
C THR A 99 -24.99 3.66 22.57
N THR A 100 -23.98 4.00 23.37
CA THR A 100 -22.78 3.17 23.55
C THR A 100 -23.12 1.73 23.96
N ALA A 101 -24.11 1.54 24.84
CA ALA A 101 -24.56 0.24 25.31
C ALA A 101 -25.25 -0.61 24.21
N ASN A 102 -25.95 0.01 23.26
CA ASN A 102 -26.56 -0.71 22.16
C ASN A 102 -25.59 -0.95 21.00
N LEU A 103 -24.76 0.05 20.66
CA LEU A 103 -23.77 -0.05 19.59
C LEU A 103 -22.70 -1.13 19.87
N ALA A 104 -22.29 -1.29 21.14
CA ALA A 104 -21.34 -2.33 21.58
C ALA A 104 -21.81 -3.79 21.33
N ARG A 105 -23.05 -4.00 20.87
CA ARG A 105 -23.61 -5.32 20.52
C ARG A 105 -23.28 -5.75 19.08
N TYR A 106 -22.76 -4.85 18.25
CA TYR A 106 -22.62 -5.03 16.80
C TYR A 106 -21.17 -4.87 16.35
N GLN A 107 -20.66 -5.80 15.54
CA GLN A 107 -19.29 -5.72 15.00
C GLN A 107 -19.17 -4.67 13.89
N ALA A 108 -20.26 -4.39 13.17
CA ALA A 108 -20.34 -3.29 12.22
C ALA A 108 -21.73 -2.63 12.22
N VAL A 109 -21.76 -1.33 11.89
CA VAL A 109 -22.97 -0.55 11.58
C VAL A 109 -22.94 -0.17 10.10
N VAL A 110 -23.93 -0.65 9.35
CA VAL A 110 -24.14 -0.33 7.93
C VAL A 110 -25.02 0.91 7.84
N TRP A 111 -24.47 2.01 7.34
CA TRP A 111 -25.21 3.22 6.98
C TRP A 111 -25.68 3.06 5.52
N LEU A 112 -26.91 2.59 5.36
CA LEU A 112 -27.47 2.18 4.07
C LEU A 112 -28.28 3.33 3.47
N SER A 113 -27.65 4.08 2.56
CA SER A 113 -28.24 5.21 1.83
C SER A 113 -28.98 6.22 2.71
N THR A 114 -28.43 6.48 3.91
CA THR A 114 -28.80 7.61 4.78
C THR A 114 -28.64 8.94 4.05
N THR A 115 -29.31 10.01 4.49
CA THR A 115 -29.13 11.36 3.92
C THR A 115 -29.38 12.45 4.97
N GLY A 116 -28.69 13.58 4.86
CA GLY A 116 -28.83 14.77 5.72
C GLY A 116 -28.28 14.61 7.14
N ASP A 117 -28.78 15.43 8.06
CA ASP A 117 -28.52 15.34 9.51
C ASP A 117 -29.42 14.26 10.13
N VAL A 118 -28.82 13.22 10.69
CA VAL A 118 -29.52 12.02 11.18
C VAL A 118 -29.25 11.69 12.65
N LEU A 119 -28.15 12.18 13.24
CA LEU A 119 -27.76 11.97 14.64
C LEU A 119 -27.57 13.30 15.39
N ASN A 120 -28.19 13.46 16.55
CA ASN A 120 -27.86 14.58 17.44
C ASN A 120 -26.47 14.40 18.11
N ALA A 121 -25.93 15.47 18.70
CA ALA A 121 -24.58 15.48 19.32
C ALA A 121 -24.31 14.35 20.34
N ALA A 122 -25.32 13.86 21.07
CA ALA A 122 -25.15 12.72 21.98
C ALA A 122 -25.06 11.38 21.24
N GLN A 123 -25.81 11.22 20.15
CA GLN A 123 -25.77 10.06 19.26
C GLN A 123 -24.48 10.04 18.42
N GLN A 124 -24.03 11.21 17.95
CA GLN A 124 -22.71 11.42 17.35
C GLN A 124 -21.60 10.98 18.31
N THR A 125 -21.59 11.49 19.55
CA THR A 125 -20.61 11.12 20.59
C THR A 125 -20.62 9.61 20.90
N ALA A 126 -21.78 8.96 20.92
CA ALA A 126 -21.90 7.52 21.10
C ALA A 126 -21.30 6.74 19.90
N PHE A 127 -21.42 7.27 18.68
CA PHE A 127 -20.82 6.67 17.49
C PHE A 127 -19.31 6.91 17.39
N GLU A 128 -18.80 8.07 17.82
CA GLU A 128 -17.36 8.29 17.97
C GLU A 128 -16.75 7.29 18.94
N SER A 129 -17.42 7.09 20.09
CA SER A 129 -17.02 6.12 21.11
C SER A 129 -17.04 4.69 20.59
N TYR A 130 -18.04 4.33 19.77
CA TYR A 130 -18.14 3.02 19.14
C TYR A 130 -16.98 2.74 18.18
N ILE A 131 -16.69 3.65 17.25
CA ILE A 131 -15.57 3.50 16.33
C ILE A 131 -14.24 3.49 17.09
N ALA A 132 -14.04 4.38 18.06
CA ALA A 132 -12.84 4.39 18.91
C ALA A 132 -12.63 3.10 19.72
N SER A 133 -13.71 2.38 20.07
CA SER A 133 -13.66 1.07 20.72
C SER A 133 -13.33 -0.11 19.78
N GLY A 134 -13.06 0.16 18.49
CA GLY A 134 -12.78 -0.86 17.48
C GLY A 134 -13.98 -1.26 16.62
N GLY A 135 -15.09 -0.50 16.68
CA GLY A 135 -16.30 -0.73 15.88
C GLY A 135 -16.08 -0.58 14.36
N GLY A 136 -16.97 -1.22 13.59
CA GLY A 136 -16.95 -1.17 12.12
C GLY A 136 -18.00 -0.21 11.54
N TYR A 137 -17.62 0.57 10.54
CA TYR A 137 -18.52 1.37 9.70
C TYR A 137 -18.55 0.82 8.27
N VAL A 138 -19.76 0.72 7.71
CA VAL A 138 -19.99 0.35 6.30
C VAL A 138 -20.93 1.38 5.71
N GLY A 139 -20.40 2.33 4.94
CA GLY A 139 -21.23 3.31 4.22
C GLY A 139 -21.62 2.80 2.83
N VAL A 140 -22.87 2.96 2.44
CA VAL A 140 -23.38 2.58 1.10
C VAL A 140 -24.06 3.77 0.46
N HIS A 141 -23.67 4.06 -0.78
CA HIS A 141 -24.21 5.11 -1.65
C HIS A 141 -24.34 6.47 -0.93
N ALA A 142 -25.56 6.87 -0.59
CA ALA A 142 -25.90 8.16 0.00
C ALA A 142 -25.36 8.41 1.42
N ALA A 143 -24.67 7.44 2.04
CA ALA A 143 -23.87 7.71 3.23
C ALA A 143 -22.80 8.82 3.04
N ALA A 144 -22.44 9.18 1.81
CA ALA A 144 -21.63 10.39 1.54
C ALA A 144 -22.44 11.72 1.53
N ASP A 145 -23.77 11.66 1.40
CA ASP A 145 -24.74 12.78 1.50
C ASP A 145 -25.30 12.91 2.93
N THR A 146 -24.49 12.62 3.95
CA THR A 146 -24.91 12.48 5.35
C THR A 146 -23.97 13.27 6.27
N GLU A 147 -24.50 13.91 7.31
CA GLU A 147 -23.74 14.57 8.40
C GLU A 147 -22.66 15.58 7.93
N TYR A 148 -23.02 16.50 7.03
CA TYR A 148 -22.09 17.49 6.46
C TYR A 148 -21.41 18.43 7.47
N ASP A 149 -22.12 18.79 8.54
CA ASP A 149 -21.64 19.73 9.58
C ASP A 149 -20.85 19.03 10.71
N TRP A 150 -20.55 17.73 10.57
CA TRP A 150 -19.77 16.93 11.52
C TRP A 150 -18.49 16.39 10.85
N PRO A 151 -17.39 17.19 10.76
CA PRO A 151 -16.17 16.84 10.02
C PRO A 151 -15.48 15.53 10.45
N TRP A 152 -15.77 15.02 11.65
CA TRP A 152 -15.35 13.70 12.09
C TRP A 152 -15.96 12.60 11.21
N TYR A 153 -17.25 12.71 10.87
CA TYR A 153 -17.94 11.78 9.97
C TYR A 153 -17.41 11.90 8.54
N GLY A 154 -17.17 13.12 8.05
CA GLY A 154 -16.48 13.35 6.78
C GLY A 154 -15.15 12.60 6.68
N GLY A 155 -14.37 12.57 7.77
CA GLY A 155 -13.18 11.75 7.88
C GLY A 155 -13.44 10.24 7.90
N LEU A 156 -14.51 9.78 8.58
CA LEU A 156 -14.88 8.35 8.65
C LEU A 156 -15.38 7.80 7.31
N VAL A 157 -16.26 8.51 6.62
CA VAL A 157 -16.75 8.14 5.28
C VAL A 157 -15.67 8.34 4.23
N GLY A 158 -14.76 9.30 4.44
CA GLY A 158 -13.57 9.55 3.60
C GLY A 158 -13.77 10.64 2.56
N ALA A 159 -14.99 10.76 2.00
CA ALA A 159 -15.37 11.86 1.11
C ALA A 159 -16.87 12.18 1.21
N TYR A 160 -17.20 13.47 1.11
CA TYR A 160 -18.57 13.97 1.06
C TYR A 160 -19.09 14.08 -0.38
N PHE A 161 -20.38 13.82 -0.57
CA PHE A 161 -21.08 13.98 -1.86
C PHE A 161 -21.09 15.45 -2.34
N ALA A 162 -21.00 15.63 -3.67
CA ALA A 162 -21.07 16.94 -4.33
C ALA A 162 -22.15 17.00 -5.43
N SER A 163 -22.19 16.01 -6.32
CA SER A 163 -23.15 15.91 -7.41
C SER A 163 -23.18 14.49 -8.01
N HIS A 164 -24.17 14.19 -8.85
CA HIS A 164 -24.16 13.02 -9.72
C HIS A 164 -24.78 13.38 -11.08
N PRO A 165 -24.46 12.67 -12.17
CA PRO A 165 -25.23 12.74 -13.40
C PRO A 165 -26.49 11.86 -13.30
N ALA A 166 -27.24 11.73 -14.39
CA ALA A 166 -28.29 10.73 -14.49
C ALA A 166 -27.73 9.30 -14.36
N THR A 167 -28.53 8.40 -13.79
CA THR A 167 -28.27 6.95 -13.70
C THR A 167 -27.95 6.38 -15.08
N GLN A 168 -26.76 5.79 -15.25
CA GLN A 168 -26.26 5.36 -16.57
C GLN A 168 -25.23 4.22 -16.42
N PRO A 169 -24.95 3.43 -17.46
CA PRO A 169 -23.84 2.48 -17.42
C PRO A 169 -22.49 3.21 -17.30
N ALA A 170 -21.59 2.68 -16.48
CA ALA A 170 -20.18 3.08 -16.43
C ALA A 170 -19.29 1.85 -16.16
N THR A 171 -18.00 1.97 -16.43
CA THR A 171 -17.01 0.95 -16.04
C THR A 171 -16.36 1.32 -14.71
N VAL A 172 -16.47 0.41 -13.74
CA VAL A 172 -15.67 0.42 -12.52
C VAL A 172 -14.32 -0.25 -12.82
N LYS A 173 -13.24 0.50 -12.61
CA LYS A 173 -11.85 -0.01 -12.55
C LYS A 173 -11.62 -0.58 -11.15
N VAL A 174 -11.38 -1.89 -11.06
CA VAL A 174 -11.10 -2.54 -9.76
C VAL A 174 -9.60 -2.47 -9.52
N GLU A 175 -9.17 -1.61 -8.61
CA GLU A 175 -7.77 -1.23 -8.40
C GLU A 175 -7.02 -2.15 -7.44
N ASP A 176 -7.71 -2.65 -6.42
CA ASP A 176 -7.23 -3.70 -5.53
C ASP A 176 -8.12 -4.93 -5.71
N ARG A 177 -7.51 -6.11 -5.88
CA ARG A 177 -8.21 -7.38 -6.03
C ARG A 177 -7.71 -8.43 -5.04
N SER A 178 -7.16 -8.00 -3.88
CA SER A 178 -6.92 -8.87 -2.73
C SER A 178 -7.98 -8.70 -1.65
N SER A 179 -8.60 -7.51 -1.54
CA SER A 179 -9.66 -7.23 -0.58
C SER A 179 -10.81 -8.25 -0.72
N PRO A 180 -11.34 -8.78 0.40
CA PRO A 180 -12.54 -9.64 0.40
C PRO A 180 -13.78 -9.00 -0.27
N SER A 181 -13.77 -7.69 -0.52
CA SER A 181 -14.85 -6.97 -1.21
C SER A 181 -14.69 -6.85 -2.73
N THR A 182 -13.52 -7.16 -3.30
CA THR A 182 -13.23 -6.95 -4.73
C THR A 182 -12.52 -8.13 -5.41
N ALA A 183 -12.00 -9.09 -4.64
CA ALA A 183 -11.24 -10.25 -5.14
C ALA A 183 -11.98 -11.12 -6.18
N HIS A 184 -13.31 -11.15 -6.16
CA HIS A 184 -14.18 -11.88 -7.09
C HIS A 184 -14.60 -11.07 -8.33
N LEU A 185 -14.34 -9.76 -8.35
CA LEU A 185 -14.69 -8.89 -9.48
C LEU A 185 -13.64 -9.00 -10.59
N PRO A 186 -14.01 -8.88 -11.88
CA PRO A 186 -13.05 -8.72 -12.97
C PRO A 186 -12.31 -7.38 -12.85
N GLN A 187 -11.16 -7.23 -13.52
CA GLN A 187 -10.39 -5.97 -13.44
C GLN A 187 -11.16 -4.74 -13.94
N ARG A 188 -12.09 -4.93 -14.88
CA ARG A 188 -13.03 -3.91 -15.37
C ARG A 188 -14.45 -4.45 -15.27
N TRP A 189 -15.30 -3.79 -14.48
CA TRP A 189 -16.67 -4.20 -14.19
C TRP A 189 -17.66 -3.13 -14.66
N THR A 190 -18.35 -3.38 -15.77
CA THR A 190 -19.36 -2.47 -16.31
C THR A 190 -20.74 -2.79 -15.72
N ARG A 191 -21.41 -1.77 -15.18
CA ARG A 191 -22.74 -1.87 -14.54
C ARG A 191 -23.47 -0.53 -14.64
N THR A 192 -24.77 -0.51 -14.33
CA THR A 192 -25.60 0.71 -14.25
C THR A 192 -25.85 1.07 -12.79
N ASP A 193 -25.57 2.32 -12.43
CA ASP A 193 -25.77 2.89 -11.10
C ASP A 193 -25.88 4.43 -11.20
N GLU A 194 -25.99 5.13 -10.07
CA GLU A 194 -25.85 6.59 -10.00
C GLU A 194 -24.46 6.98 -9.48
N TRP A 195 -23.76 7.85 -10.22
CA TRP A 195 -22.32 8.05 -10.07
C TRP A 195 -21.96 9.32 -9.31
N TYR A 196 -21.62 9.16 -8.03
CA TYR A 196 -21.30 10.28 -7.15
C TYR A 196 -19.95 10.92 -7.46
N ASN A 197 -19.96 12.20 -7.83
CA ASN A 197 -18.82 13.11 -7.67
C ASN A 197 -18.73 13.55 -6.19
N TYR A 198 -17.51 13.75 -5.71
CA TYR A 198 -17.22 14.09 -4.32
C TYR A 198 -16.64 15.50 -4.19
N ARG A 199 -16.73 16.09 -2.98
CA ARG A 199 -16.16 17.42 -2.69
C ARG A 199 -14.62 17.44 -2.69
N ALA A 200 -13.99 16.27 -2.57
CA ALA A 200 -12.55 16.04 -2.70
C ALA A 200 -12.29 14.55 -3.01
N SER A 201 -11.17 14.20 -3.65
CA SER A 201 -10.75 12.79 -3.79
C SER A 201 -10.25 12.27 -2.44
N PRO A 202 -10.72 11.10 -1.95
CA PRO A 202 -10.27 10.51 -0.69
C PRO A 202 -8.89 9.84 -0.79
N ARG A 203 -8.34 9.66 -2.01
CA ARG A 203 -7.23 8.71 -2.31
C ARG A 203 -6.01 8.85 -1.40
N SER A 204 -5.64 10.06 -0.99
CA SER A 204 -4.47 10.28 -0.14
C SER A 204 -4.65 9.80 1.31
N ALA A 205 -5.89 9.62 1.77
CA ALA A 205 -6.25 9.25 3.13
C ALA A 205 -6.80 7.81 3.27
N VAL A 206 -7.19 7.15 2.17
CA VAL A 206 -7.84 5.83 2.18
C VAL A 206 -7.12 4.80 1.32
N LYS A 207 -7.33 3.51 1.58
CA LYS A 207 -7.05 2.44 0.62
C LYS A 207 -8.18 2.43 -0.42
N VAL A 208 -7.92 2.97 -1.61
CA VAL A 208 -8.83 2.85 -2.75
C VAL A 208 -8.88 1.37 -3.19
N LEU A 209 -10.08 0.86 -3.40
CA LEU A 209 -10.34 -0.52 -3.85
C LEU A 209 -10.89 -0.52 -5.28
N ALA A 210 -11.69 0.48 -5.65
CA ALA A 210 -12.18 0.67 -7.00
C ALA A 210 -12.46 2.15 -7.31
N SER A 211 -12.38 2.50 -8.59
CA SER A 211 -12.61 3.85 -9.13
C SER A 211 -13.47 3.79 -10.39
N LEU A 212 -14.11 4.89 -10.77
CA LEU A 212 -14.82 5.00 -12.05
C LEU A 212 -13.87 5.31 -13.20
N ASP A 213 -14.23 4.83 -14.38
CA ASP A 213 -13.62 5.22 -15.64
C ASP A 213 -14.44 6.36 -16.27
N GLU A 214 -14.09 7.62 -15.99
CA GLU A 214 -14.79 8.80 -16.54
C GLU A 214 -14.79 8.86 -18.07
N THR A 215 -13.94 8.09 -18.77
CA THR A 215 -14.00 7.93 -20.23
C THR A 215 -15.16 7.04 -20.72
N SER A 216 -15.87 6.37 -19.81
CA SER A 216 -16.92 5.38 -20.11
C SER A 216 -18.35 5.85 -19.83
N TYR A 217 -18.52 7.06 -19.26
CA TYR A 217 -19.82 7.66 -18.94
C TYR A 217 -19.75 9.19 -19.04
N THR A 218 -20.83 9.90 -18.72
CA THR A 218 -20.89 11.37 -18.82
C THR A 218 -21.27 12.02 -17.49
N GLY A 219 -20.58 13.12 -17.16
CA GLY A 219 -20.83 13.94 -15.95
C GLY A 219 -20.00 13.59 -14.73
N GLY A 220 -18.94 12.78 -14.89
CA GLY A 220 -17.81 12.76 -13.95
C GLY A 220 -17.08 14.10 -13.93
N THR A 221 -16.57 14.52 -12.78
CA THR A 221 -15.85 15.80 -12.59
C THR A 221 -14.59 15.67 -11.74
N MET A 222 -14.08 14.45 -11.54
CA MET A 222 -13.01 14.13 -10.59
C MET A 222 -11.65 13.86 -11.26
N GLY A 223 -11.65 13.30 -12.48
CA GLY A 223 -10.45 12.78 -13.15
C GLY A 223 -9.93 11.51 -12.48
N ASP A 224 -9.36 11.66 -11.28
CA ASP A 224 -9.16 10.56 -10.34
C ASP A 224 -10.44 10.34 -9.53
N HIS A 225 -11.19 9.28 -9.87
CA HIS A 225 -12.54 9.05 -9.33
C HIS A 225 -12.68 7.79 -8.46
N PRO A 226 -12.09 7.72 -7.25
CA PRO A 226 -12.40 6.66 -6.28
C PRO A 226 -13.91 6.53 -6.04
N ILE A 227 -14.40 5.29 -6.04
CA ILE A 227 -15.83 4.97 -5.84
C ILE A 227 -16.04 3.84 -4.83
N THR A 228 -14.98 3.14 -4.40
CA THR A 228 -15.01 2.23 -3.25
C THR A 228 -13.65 2.23 -2.56
N TRP A 229 -13.65 2.29 -1.23
CA TRP A 229 -12.43 2.34 -0.43
C TRP A 229 -12.63 1.77 0.98
N CYS A 230 -11.52 1.51 1.67
CA CYS A 230 -11.51 1.25 3.11
C CYS A 230 -10.39 2.01 3.82
N GLN A 231 -10.52 2.17 5.13
CA GLN A 231 -9.50 2.80 5.98
C GLN A 231 -9.59 2.32 7.43
N ASN A 232 -8.47 2.33 8.14
CA ASN A 232 -8.45 2.29 9.60
C ASN A 232 -8.66 3.73 10.12
N TYR A 233 -9.75 3.98 10.85
CA TYR A 233 -10.14 5.33 11.28
C TYR A 233 -10.30 5.42 12.80
N ARG A 234 -9.44 6.21 13.46
CA ARG A 234 -9.48 6.55 14.90
C ARG A 234 -9.63 5.35 15.87
N GLY A 235 -9.17 4.16 15.48
CA GLY A 235 -9.25 2.91 16.26
C GLY A 235 -10.22 1.87 15.70
N GLY A 236 -11.20 2.31 14.91
CA GLY A 236 -12.14 1.43 14.20
C GLY A 236 -11.77 1.24 12.73
N ARG A 237 -12.67 0.60 11.97
CA ARG A 237 -12.49 0.32 10.55
C ARG A 237 -13.67 0.85 9.75
N SER A 238 -13.39 1.47 8.61
CA SER A 238 -14.37 2.00 7.68
C SER A 238 -14.23 1.32 6.33
N TRP A 239 -15.35 0.96 5.72
CA TRP A 239 -15.48 0.61 4.31
C TRP A 239 -16.61 1.45 3.70
N TYR A 240 -16.43 1.95 2.49
CA TYR A 240 -17.46 2.73 1.79
C TYR A 240 -17.51 2.34 0.31
N THR A 241 -18.72 2.33 -0.24
CA THR A 241 -18.96 2.30 -1.69
C THR A 241 -19.99 3.35 -2.11
N GLY A 242 -19.74 4.05 -3.21
CA GLY A 242 -20.71 4.95 -3.85
C GLY A 242 -21.76 4.22 -4.68
N LEU A 243 -21.59 2.91 -4.92
CA LEU A 243 -22.54 2.06 -5.65
C LEU A 243 -23.76 1.72 -4.78
N GLY A 244 -24.86 1.32 -5.41
CA GLY A 244 -26.06 0.81 -4.73
C GLY A 244 -27.23 1.79 -4.65
N HIS A 245 -27.37 2.68 -5.63
CA HIS A 245 -28.58 3.47 -5.83
C HIS A 245 -29.77 2.58 -6.25
N THR A 246 -29.51 1.63 -7.15
CA THR A 246 -30.53 0.84 -7.85
C THR A 246 -30.97 -0.37 -7.03
N GLU A 247 -32.24 -0.79 -7.18
CA GLU A 247 -32.78 -1.98 -6.50
C GLU A 247 -32.13 -3.27 -7.05
N GLU A 248 -31.82 -3.26 -8.35
CA GLU A 248 -31.12 -4.30 -9.10
C GLU A 248 -29.73 -4.61 -8.50
N SER A 249 -29.03 -3.60 -7.95
CA SER A 249 -27.75 -3.79 -7.25
C SER A 249 -27.85 -4.86 -6.17
N TYR A 250 -28.95 -4.89 -5.43
CA TYR A 250 -29.14 -5.79 -4.31
C TYR A 250 -29.64 -7.19 -4.73
N ALA A 251 -29.87 -7.41 -6.03
CA ALA A 251 -30.06 -8.72 -6.65
C ALA A 251 -28.80 -9.26 -7.33
N ASP A 252 -27.85 -8.40 -7.71
CA ASP A 252 -26.58 -8.74 -8.35
C ASP A 252 -25.65 -9.54 -7.40
N PRO A 253 -25.22 -10.78 -7.77
CA PRO A 253 -24.25 -11.55 -7.00
C PRO A 253 -22.90 -10.86 -6.82
N ALA A 254 -22.44 -10.08 -7.80
CA ALA A 254 -21.14 -9.41 -7.74
C ALA A 254 -21.17 -8.27 -6.70
N PHE A 255 -22.18 -7.41 -6.73
CA PHE A 255 -22.38 -6.36 -5.73
C PHE A 255 -22.70 -6.90 -4.33
N THR A 256 -23.54 -7.93 -4.21
CA THR A 256 -23.88 -8.50 -2.89
C THR A 256 -22.71 -9.24 -2.24
N THR A 257 -21.82 -9.87 -3.03
CA THR A 257 -20.54 -10.41 -2.53
C THR A 257 -19.57 -9.29 -2.12
N MET A 258 -19.49 -8.21 -2.90
CA MET A 258 -18.70 -7.01 -2.55
C MET A 258 -19.16 -6.38 -1.22
N LEU A 259 -20.47 -6.24 -1.02
CA LEU A 259 -21.05 -5.75 0.23
C LEU A 259 -20.77 -6.68 1.42
N LEU A 260 -20.82 -8.01 1.23
CA LEU A 260 -20.43 -8.98 2.27
C LEU A 260 -18.96 -8.83 2.66
N GLY A 261 -18.06 -8.67 1.68
CA GLY A 261 -16.64 -8.43 1.91
C GLY A 261 -16.36 -7.13 2.65
N GLY A 262 -17.08 -6.06 2.30
CA GLY A 262 -17.03 -4.77 2.99
C GLY A 262 -17.48 -4.86 4.45
N ILE A 263 -18.61 -5.54 4.70
CA ILE A 263 -19.12 -5.81 6.04
C ILE A 263 -18.12 -6.62 6.87
N ARG A 264 -17.53 -7.69 6.31
CA ARG A 264 -16.51 -8.50 6.99
C ARG A 264 -15.25 -7.71 7.33
N THR A 265 -14.78 -6.89 6.39
CA THR A 265 -13.61 -6.01 6.57
C THR A 265 -13.84 -4.99 7.69
N ALA A 266 -14.95 -4.25 7.63
CA ALA A 266 -15.32 -3.29 8.68
C ALA A 266 -15.53 -3.98 10.04
N ALA A 267 -16.13 -5.17 10.07
CA ALA A 267 -16.32 -5.95 11.29
C ALA A 267 -15.03 -6.55 11.89
N GLY A 268 -13.90 -6.53 11.17
CA GLY A 268 -12.68 -7.22 11.58
C GLY A 268 -12.78 -8.76 11.50
N ALA A 269 -13.73 -9.26 10.71
CA ALA A 269 -14.01 -10.69 10.50
C ALA A 269 -13.31 -11.26 9.25
N SER A 270 -12.49 -10.47 8.57
CA SER A 270 -11.56 -10.91 7.52
C SER A 270 -10.37 -9.94 7.45
N PRO A 271 -9.12 -10.43 7.43
CA PRO A 271 -7.93 -9.60 7.22
C PRO A 271 -7.97 -8.86 5.87
N ALA A 272 -7.58 -7.58 5.88
CA ALA A 272 -7.41 -6.75 4.69
C ALA A 272 -6.51 -5.55 5.00
N ASP A 273 -5.64 -5.19 4.05
CA ASP A 273 -4.76 -4.04 4.20
C ASP A 273 -5.45 -2.71 3.79
N CYS A 274 -6.16 -2.11 4.74
CA CYS A 274 -6.82 -0.81 4.57
C CYS A 274 -5.90 0.40 4.88
N ARG A 275 -4.58 0.31 4.62
CA ARG A 275 -3.65 1.44 4.67
C ARG A 275 -3.53 2.11 3.28
N PRO A 276 -3.46 3.45 3.17
CA PRO A 276 -3.32 4.14 1.88
C PRO A 276 -2.03 3.76 1.15
N GLU A 277 -2.10 3.63 -0.18
CA GLU A 277 -0.95 3.22 -1.03
C GLU A 277 -0.26 4.42 -1.69
N ASN A 278 -0.06 5.49 -0.92
CA ASN A 278 0.66 6.68 -1.36
C ASN A 278 2.10 6.33 -1.78
N GLY A 279 2.50 6.78 -2.97
CA GLY A 279 3.85 6.59 -3.52
C GLY A 279 4.11 5.26 -4.22
N TYR A 280 3.15 4.33 -4.29
CA TYR A 280 3.33 3.07 -5.01
C TYR A 280 3.13 3.23 -6.53
N THR A 281 4.03 2.63 -7.30
CA THR A 281 3.97 2.50 -8.78
C THR A 281 3.79 1.04 -9.17
N ARG A 282 2.93 0.74 -10.14
CA ARG A 282 2.68 -0.63 -10.63
C ARG A 282 3.76 -1.08 -11.62
N LEU A 283 4.54 -2.09 -11.22
CA LEU A 283 5.50 -2.82 -12.07
C LEU A 283 4.77 -3.87 -12.94
N PHE A 284 3.69 -4.45 -12.43
CA PHE A 284 2.73 -5.24 -13.18
C PHE A 284 1.31 -4.80 -12.82
N ASP A 285 0.51 -4.40 -13.80
CA ASP A 285 -0.83 -3.81 -13.63
C ASP A 285 -1.97 -4.69 -14.18
N GLY A 286 -1.67 -5.94 -14.55
CA GLY A 286 -2.60 -6.86 -15.20
C GLY A 286 -2.57 -6.83 -16.73
N THR A 287 -1.92 -5.83 -17.35
CA THR A 287 -1.82 -5.77 -18.82
C THR A 287 -0.59 -6.50 -19.36
N GLN A 288 -0.70 -7.04 -20.58
CA GLN A 288 0.43 -7.60 -21.33
C GLN A 288 1.55 -6.57 -21.50
N ALA A 289 1.22 -5.31 -21.78
CA ALA A 289 2.20 -4.23 -21.93
C ALA A 289 3.03 -3.98 -20.64
N SER A 290 2.44 -4.22 -19.46
CA SER A 290 3.22 -4.19 -18.21
C SER A 290 4.08 -5.45 -18.01
N LEU A 291 3.62 -6.61 -18.47
CA LEU A 291 4.32 -7.90 -18.44
C LEU A 291 5.52 -7.96 -19.39
N ASP A 292 5.43 -7.34 -20.58
CA ASP A 292 6.51 -7.30 -21.59
C ASP A 292 7.79 -6.62 -21.08
N ARG A 293 7.69 -5.88 -19.96
CA ARG A 293 8.82 -5.27 -19.24
C ARG A 293 9.61 -6.28 -18.39
N TRP A 294 9.04 -7.43 -18.04
CA TRP A 294 9.65 -8.46 -17.18
C TRP A 294 10.47 -9.47 -18.00
N ARG A 295 11.31 -10.26 -17.33
CA ARG A 295 12.12 -11.32 -17.95
C ARG A 295 11.94 -12.63 -17.20
N GLN A 296 12.01 -13.74 -17.92
CA GLN A 296 11.93 -15.09 -17.37
C GLN A 296 13.33 -15.68 -17.21
N ALA A 297 13.59 -16.35 -16.09
CA ALA A 297 14.70 -17.27 -15.88
C ALA A 297 14.16 -18.70 -15.68
N GLY A 298 14.92 -19.71 -16.11
CA GLY A 298 14.53 -21.12 -16.02
C GLY A 298 13.50 -21.59 -17.07
N PRO A 299 13.20 -22.91 -17.10
CA PRO A 299 12.19 -23.51 -17.97
C PRO A 299 10.73 -23.26 -17.54
N GLY A 300 10.49 -22.65 -16.38
CA GLY A 300 9.18 -22.17 -15.97
C GLY A 300 8.70 -20.94 -16.75
N GLY A 301 7.41 -20.64 -16.63
CA GLY A 301 6.80 -19.42 -17.14
C GLY A 301 5.51 -19.07 -16.40
N PHE A 302 4.78 -18.10 -16.94
CA PHE A 302 3.48 -17.64 -16.44
C PHE A 302 2.50 -17.46 -17.60
N SER A 303 1.23 -17.79 -17.36
CA SER A 303 0.11 -17.44 -18.24
C SER A 303 -0.61 -16.20 -17.71
N LEU A 304 -1.19 -15.37 -18.60
CA LEU A 304 -1.90 -14.14 -18.24
C LEU A 304 -3.39 -14.22 -18.61
N ALA A 305 -4.27 -14.13 -17.62
CA ALA A 305 -5.73 -14.07 -17.79
C ALA A 305 -6.38 -13.11 -16.76
N ASP A 306 -7.28 -12.23 -17.19
CA ASP A 306 -7.96 -11.21 -16.36
C ASP A 306 -7.04 -10.58 -15.28
N GLY A 307 -5.90 -10.03 -15.72
CA GLY A 307 -4.93 -9.37 -14.86
C GLY A 307 -4.16 -10.26 -13.87
N THR A 308 -4.30 -11.58 -13.97
CA THR A 308 -3.65 -12.58 -13.13
C THR A 308 -2.54 -13.30 -13.89
N LEU A 309 -1.37 -13.45 -13.25
CA LEU A 309 -0.30 -14.33 -13.68
C LEU A 309 -0.39 -15.66 -12.94
N THR A 310 -0.60 -16.77 -13.65
CA THR A 310 -0.60 -18.13 -13.06
C THR A 310 0.64 -18.90 -13.54
N SER A 311 1.40 -19.50 -12.63
CA SER A 311 2.60 -20.29 -12.95
C SER A 311 2.31 -21.49 -13.84
N VAL A 312 3.21 -21.79 -14.78
CA VAL A 312 3.13 -22.94 -15.69
C VAL A 312 4.52 -23.48 -16.05
N GLY A 313 4.68 -24.79 -16.21
CA GLY A 313 5.96 -25.41 -16.59
C GLY A 313 6.80 -25.87 -15.40
N GLY A 314 8.13 -25.77 -15.48
CA GLY A 314 9.04 -26.17 -14.39
C GLY A 314 9.50 -24.99 -13.52
N MET A 315 10.56 -25.20 -12.72
CA MET A 315 11.20 -24.13 -11.92
C MET A 315 11.55 -22.91 -12.78
N GLY A 316 11.20 -21.72 -12.31
CA GLY A 316 11.50 -20.46 -12.99
C GLY A 316 11.23 -19.22 -12.13
N LEU A 317 11.81 -18.09 -12.53
CA LEU A 317 11.58 -16.80 -11.90
C LEU A 317 11.24 -15.73 -12.95
N LEU A 318 10.10 -15.05 -12.76
CA LEU A 318 9.75 -13.85 -13.51
C LEU A 318 10.27 -12.63 -12.74
N TRP A 319 11.23 -11.90 -13.29
CA TRP A 319 11.98 -10.84 -12.60
C TRP A 319 11.99 -9.51 -13.38
N TYR A 320 12.18 -8.40 -12.66
CA TYR A 320 12.13 -7.06 -13.25
C TYR A 320 13.54 -6.54 -13.63
N PRO A 321 13.84 -6.31 -14.92
CA PRO A 321 15.19 -6.10 -15.45
C PRO A 321 15.65 -4.62 -15.42
N VAL A 322 15.16 -3.83 -14.47
CA VAL A 322 15.57 -2.44 -14.28
C VAL A 322 16.66 -2.37 -13.19
N THR A 323 17.49 -1.34 -13.24
CA THR A 323 18.60 -1.06 -12.33
C THR A 323 18.24 -1.38 -10.87
N PRO A 324 19.09 -2.11 -10.11
CA PRO A 324 18.75 -2.70 -8.82
C PRO A 324 18.03 -1.75 -7.85
N PHE A 325 16.90 -2.21 -7.31
CA PHE A 325 16.16 -1.50 -6.29
C PHE A 325 16.92 -1.51 -4.97
N ALA A 326 17.01 -0.33 -4.36
CA ALA A 326 17.50 -0.09 -3.01
C ALA A 326 16.44 0.66 -2.21
N ASP A 327 16.44 0.46 -0.90
CA ASP A 327 15.52 1.05 0.10
C ASP A 327 14.08 1.16 -0.42
N TYR A 328 13.28 0.10 -0.30
CA TYR A 328 11.95 0.00 -0.92
C TYR A 328 10.95 -0.85 -0.15
N SER A 329 9.67 -0.59 -0.38
CA SER A 329 8.55 -1.47 -0.03
C SER A 329 7.91 -2.01 -1.31
N LEU A 330 7.94 -3.34 -1.45
CA LEU A 330 7.35 -4.11 -2.54
C LEU A 330 6.01 -4.70 -2.07
N LYS A 331 4.92 -4.43 -2.78
CA LYS A 331 3.64 -5.13 -2.59
C LYS A 331 3.36 -6.11 -3.73
N VAL A 332 2.92 -7.31 -3.36
CA VAL A 332 2.52 -8.38 -4.28
C VAL A 332 1.23 -8.99 -3.76
N ASP A 333 0.20 -9.03 -4.61
CA ASP A 333 -1.01 -9.80 -4.35
C ASP A 333 -0.82 -11.22 -4.88
N TRP A 334 -1.08 -12.23 -4.06
CA TRP A 334 -0.89 -13.64 -4.40
C TRP A 334 -2.03 -14.54 -3.92
N MET A 335 -2.18 -15.72 -4.53
CA MET A 335 -3.13 -16.77 -4.13
C MET A 335 -2.66 -18.17 -4.58
N MET A 336 -2.64 -19.10 -3.63
CA MET A 336 -2.49 -20.54 -3.85
C MET A 336 -3.89 -21.18 -3.97
N PRO A 337 -4.22 -21.92 -5.04
CA PRO A 337 -5.49 -22.65 -5.13
C PRO A 337 -5.63 -23.76 -4.08
N GLY A 338 -4.53 -24.40 -3.70
CA GLY A 338 -4.48 -25.48 -2.71
C GLY A 338 -3.19 -25.47 -1.88
N ASP A 339 -2.57 -26.64 -1.78
CA ASP A 339 -1.25 -26.86 -1.14
C ASP A 339 -0.18 -26.74 -2.24
N ASP A 340 0.15 -25.49 -2.59
CA ASP A 340 1.08 -25.10 -3.65
C ASP A 340 2.32 -24.40 -3.05
N ASN A 341 3.49 -24.57 -3.70
CA ASN A 341 4.74 -23.90 -3.32
C ASN A 341 5.09 -22.74 -4.28
N GLY A 342 5.55 -21.62 -3.73
CA GLY A 342 5.98 -20.42 -4.44
C GLY A 342 6.75 -19.43 -3.56
N GLY A 343 7.12 -18.28 -4.13
CA GLY A 343 7.84 -17.25 -3.39
C GLY A 343 7.97 -15.90 -4.11
N VAL A 344 8.10 -14.83 -3.32
CA VAL A 344 8.49 -13.50 -3.81
C VAL A 344 9.98 -13.30 -3.55
N PHE A 345 10.74 -13.06 -4.61
CA PHE A 345 12.19 -12.93 -4.53
C PHE A 345 12.63 -11.47 -4.49
N ILE A 346 13.64 -11.19 -3.67
CA ILE A 346 14.22 -9.86 -3.45
C ILE A 346 15.75 -9.90 -3.36
N GLY A 347 16.41 -8.79 -3.69
CA GLY A 347 17.82 -8.57 -3.34
C GLY A 347 18.84 -9.40 -4.13
N PHE A 348 18.47 -9.98 -5.27
CA PHE A 348 19.37 -10.80 -6.09
C PHE A 348 20.00 -9.99 -7.24
N PRO A 349 21.23 -10.34 -7.70
CA PRO A 349 21.80 -9.81 -8.93
C PRO A 349 21.15 -10.47 -10.17
N ASP A 350 21.36 -9.91 -11.37
CA ASP A 350 20.86 -10.45 -12.64
C ASP A 350 21.00 -11.99 -12.71
N PRO A 351 19.89 -12.75 -12.88
CA PRO A 351 19.91 -14.22 -12.90
C PRO A 351 20.73 -14.85 -14.03
N GLN A 352 21.01 -14.11 -15.12
CA GLN A 352 21.68 -14.62 -16.33
C GLN A 352 20.97 -15.83 -16.96
N GLY A 353 19.64 -15.90 -16.78
CA GLY A 353 18.78 -17.00 -17.24
C GLY A 353 18.65 -18.19 -16.28
N ASP A 354 19.48 -18.28 -15.25
CA ASP A 354 19.47 -19.36 -14.25
C ASP A 354 18.53 -19.00 -13.07
N PRO A 355 17.45 -19.78 -12.82
CA PRO A 355 16.49 -19.49 -11.76
C PRO A 355 17.02 -19.82 -10.35
N TRP A 356 18.18 -20.46 -10.20
CA TRP A 356 18.76 -20.80 -8.91
C TRP A 356 19.62 -19.69 -8.31
N ARG A 357 20.25 -18.83 -9.14
CA ARG A 357 21.05 -17.69 -8.63
C ARG A 357 20.27 -16.75 -7.70
N PRO A 358 18.98 -16.46 -7.92
CA PRO A 358 18.13 -15.75 -6.96
C PRO A 358 17.98 -16.45 -5.61
N VAL A 359 17.89 -17.78 -5.58
CA VAL A 359 17.81 -18.61 -4.36
C VAL A 359 19.12 -18.56 -3.57
N ASP A 360 20.26 -18.65 -4.28
CA ASP A 360 21.60 -18.64 -3.68
C ASP A 360 22.06 -17.26 -3.21
N LEU A 361 21.63 -16.18 -3.88
CA LEU A 361 22.22 -14.84 -3.71
C LEU A 361 21.26 -13.77 -3.16
N GLY A 362 19.95 -13.87 -3.42
CA GLY A 362 18.93 -12.95 -2.89
C GLY A 362 18.27 -13.46 -1.60
N HIS A 363 16.96 -13.25 -1.47
CA HIS A 363 16.09 -14.01 -0.57
C HIS A 363 14.76 -14.33 -1.24
N GLU A 364 14.23 -15.48 -0.85
CA GLU A 364 12.85 -15.89 -1.09
C GLU A 364 12.00 -15.56 0.15
N ILE A 365 10.86 -14.89 -0.09
CA ILE A 365 9.79 -14.71 0.88
C ILE A 365 8.70 -15.73 0.54
N GLN A 366 8.62 -16.76 1.37
CA GLN A 366 7.94 -18.01 1.06
C GLN A 366 6.43 -17.87 0.89
N ILE A 367 5.83 -18.67 0.00
CA ILE A 367 4.39 -18.87 -0.18
C ILE A 367 4.17 -20.40 -0.16
N ASP A 368 3.73 -20.94 0.97
CA ASP A 368 3.57 -22.38 1.21
C ASP A 368 2.49 -22.63 2.29
N ALA A 369 1.55 -23.54 2.03
CA ALA A 369 0.48 -23.90 2.95
C ALA A 369 0.92 -24.86 4.07
N THR A 370 2.03 -25.58 3.86
CA THR A 370 2.47 -26.68 4.71
C THR A 370 3.37 -26.20 5.85
N ASP A 371 2.80 -26.14 7.06
CA ASP A 371 3.47 -25.70 8.30
C ASP A 371 4.43 -26.74 8.91
N ALA A 372 4.90 -27.73 8.14
CA ALA A 372 5.76 -28.81 8.62
C ALA A 372 7.17 -28.35 9.04
N ASP A 373 7.69 -27.30 8.40
CA ASP A 373 8.92 -26.60 8.78
C ASP A 373 8.63 -25.10 8.90
N ALA A 374 8.68 -24.57 10.13
CA ALA A 374 8.40 -23.15 10.39
C ALA A 374 9.38 -22.18 9.68
N SER A 375 10.54 -22.66 9.21
CA SER A 375 11.46 -21.86 8.39
C SER A 375 11.11 -21.85 6.89
N ARG A 376 10.11 -22.63 6.47
CA ARG A 376 9.69 -22.84 5.07
C ARG A 376 8.18 -22.71 4.85
N THR A 377 7.47 -22.08 5.78
CA THR A 377 6.05 -21.75 5.63
C THR A 377 5.86 -20.31 5.13
N THR A 378 4.72 -20.03 4.49
CA THR A 378 4.22 -18.68 4.11
C THR A 378 4.71 -17.58 5.07
N GLY A 379 5.58 -16.70 4.57
CA GLY A 379 6.07 -15.52 5.28
C GLY A 379 7.42 -15.69 5.99
N SER A 380 8.04 -16.87 5.89
CA SER A 380 9.45 -17.03 6.25
C SER A 380 10.36 -16.31 5.25
N VAL A 381 11.56 -15.96 5.70
CA VAL A 381 12.71 -15.82 4.80
C VAL A 381 13.28 -17.24 4.66
N TYR A 382 13.21 -17.81 3.46
CA TYR A 382 13.28 -19.27 3.27
C TYR A 382 14.50 -19.92 3.93
N SER A 383 14.27 -20.94 4.76
CA SER A 383 15.28 -21.67 5.55
C SER A 383 16.16 -20.82 6.48
N LEU A 384 15.91 -19.50 6.62
CA LEU A 384 16.73 -18.57 7.39
C LEU A 384 16.00 -17.97 8.60
N LYS A 385 14.71 -17.62 8.44
CA LYS A 385 13.95 -16.95 9.50
C LYS A 385 12.44 -17.22 9.39
N ALA A 386 11.94 -18.04 10.31
CA ALA A 386 10.52 -18.26 10.54
C ALA A 386 9.77 -16.96 10.90
N PRO A 387 8.52 -16.77 10.44
CA PRO A 387 7.66 -15.66 10.86
C PRO A 387 7.17 -15.83 12.31
N ASP A 388 6.61 -14.78 12.88
CA ASP A 388 5.80 -14.88 14.09
C ASP A 388 4.53 -15.70 13.80
N THR A 389 4.42 -16.85 14.46
CA THR A 389 3.35 -17.83 14.21
C THR A 389 1.96 -17.28 14.55
N ALA A 390 1.84 -16.43 15.57
CA ALA A 390 0.56 -15.87 15.99
C ALA A 390 0.12 -14.74 15.04
N ALA A 391 1.04 -13.84 14.69
CA ALA A 391 0.78 -12.80 13.71
C ALA A 391 0.44 -13.38 12.33
N ARG A 392 1.16 -14.41 11.87
CA ARG A 392 0.82 -15.15 10.63
C ARG A 392 -0.57 -15.76 10.71
N ALA A 393 -0.88 -16.52 11.76
CA ALA A 393 -2.18 -17.19 11.91
C ALA A 393 -3.37 -16.22 12.06
N ALA A 394 -3.13 -14.98 12.52
CA ALA A 394 -4.15 -13.94 12.58
C ALA A 394 -4.34 -13.19 11.25
N ALA A 395 -3.36 -13.24 10.35
CA ALA A 395 -3.32 -12.45 9.12
C ALA A 395 -3.56 -13.24 7.84
N LEU A 396 -3.12 -14.50 7.78
CA LEU A 396 -3.17 -15.34 6.58
C LEU A 396 -4.61 -15.75 6.21
N ASN A 397 -5.03 -15.41 5.00
CA ASN A 397 -6.25 -15.96 4.40
C ASN A 397 -5.97 -17.37 3.84
N PRO A 398 -6.92 -18.32 3.94
CA PRO A 398 -6.71 -19.72 3.55
C PRO A 398 -6.58 -19.90 2.03
N PRO A 399 -6.10 -21.08 1.56
CA PRO A 399 -6.06 -21.42 0.13
C PRO A 399 -7.37 -21.17 -0.61
N GLY A 400 -7.26 -20.84 -1.90
CA GLY A 400 -8.34 -20.28 -2.72
C GLY A 400 -8.68 -18.82 -2.41
N THR A 401 -8.11 -18.23 -1.36
CA THR A 401 -8.31 -16.82 -0.98
C THR A 401 -7.06 -15.99 -1.25
N TRP A 402 -7.27 -14.73 -1.57
CA TRP A 402 -6.20 -13.79 -1.86
C TRP A 402 -5.50 -13.28 -0.60
N ASN A 403 -4.20 -13.02 -0.75
CA ASN A 403 -3.33 -12.43 0.23
C ASN A 403 -2.49 -11.31 -0.42
N THR A 404 -2.08 -10.31 0.36
CA THR A 404 -1.10 -9.29 -0.06
C THR A 404 0.10 -9.36 0.86
N TYR A 405 1.29 -9.48 0.28
CA TYR A 405 2.53 -9.14 0.99
C TYR A 405 2.86 -7.66 0.82
N GLU A 406 3.41 -7.07 1.89
CA GLU A 406 4.28 -5.89 1.82
C GLU A 406 5.66 -6.29 2.37
N ILE A 407 6.69 -6.24 1.52
CA ILE A 407 8.06 -6.62 1.82
C ILE A 407 8.91 -5.36 1.75
N ALA A 408 9.28 -4.82 2.91
CA ALA A 408 10.10 -3.63 3.05
C ALA A 408 11.58 -4.02 3.24
N VAL A 409 12.44 -3.61 2.31
CA VAL A 409 13.88 -3.83 2.32
C VAL A 409 14.57 -2.49 2.54
N HIS A 410 15.28 -2.34 3.66
CA HIS A 410 16.08 -1.15 3.97
C HIS A 410 17.53 -1.56 4.28
N GLY A 411 18.46 -1.23 3.39
CA GLY A 411 19.79 -1.83 3.36
C GLY A 411 19.70 -3.36 3.42
N LYS A 412 20.18 -3.97 4.52
CA LYS A 412 20.11 -5.43 4.74
C LYS A 412 18.92 -5.91 5.59
N ARG A 413 18.05 -5.01 6.05
CA ARG A 413 16.89 -5.38 6.86
C ARG A 413 15.68 -5.63 5.97
N ILE A 414 15.02 -6.76 6.18
CA ILE A 414 13.77 -7.18 5.53
C ILE A 414 12.68 -7.22 6.61
N GLU A 415 11.63 -6.43 6.43
CA GLU A 415 10.40 -6.46 7.23
C GLU A 415 9.25 -6.95 6.34
N ILE A 416 8.50 -7.96 6.81
CA ILE A 416 7.43 -8.60 6.03
C ILE A 416 6.10 -8.39 6.75
N HIS A 417 5.14 -7.81 6.04
CA HIS A 417 3.74 -7.77 6.43
C HIS A 417 2.90 -8.64 5.50
N LEU A 418 1.88 -9.27 6.06
CA LEU A 418 0.86 -10.05 5.37
C LEU A 418 -0.50 -9.44 5.70
N ASN A 419 -1.27 -9.05 4.68
CA ASN A 419 -2.59 -8.42 4.82
C ASN A 419 -2.61 -7.22 5.80
N GLY A 420 -1.50 -6.46 5.84
CA GLY A 420 -1.32 -5.28 6.72
C GLY A 420 -0.81 -5.58 8.13
N VAL A 421 -0.58 -6.85 8.49
CA VAL A 421 0.00 -7.27 9.78
C VAL A 421 1.47 -7.64 9.60
N LYS A 422 2.36 -7.04 10.38
CA LYS A 422 3.78 -7.43 10.42
C LYS A 422 3.92 -8.86 10.96
N ILE A 423 4.50 -9.75 10.16
CA ILE A 423 4.74 -11.15 10.51
C ILE A 423 6.23 -11.51 10.60
N ASN A 424 7.14 -10.73 10.04
CA ASN A 424 8.57 -11.03 10.09
C ASN A 424 9.47 -9.78 10.14
N ASP A 425 10.68 -9.96 10.68
CA ASP A 425 11.75 -8.96 10.77
C ASP A 425 13.08 -9.71 10.78
N TYR A 426 13.90 -9.47 9.76
CA TYR A 426 15.15 -10.19 9.51
C TYR A 426 16.24 -9.21 9.06
N THR A 427 17.47 -9.42 9.52
CA THR A 427 18.64 -8.70 9.00
C THR A 427 19.55 -9.69 8.31
N SER A 428 19.78 -9.47 7.01
CA SER A 428 20.49 -10.40 6.15
C SER A 428 22.01 -10.37 6.35
N THR A 429 22.61 -11.55 6.24
CA THR A 429 24.06 -11.75 6.07
C THR A 429 24.50 -11.63 4.60
N ARG A 430 23.59 -11.85 3.64
CA ARG A 430 23.83 -11.66 2.19
C ARG A 430 23.91 -10.17 1.84
N ASP A 431 24.27 -9.82 0.61
CA ASP A 431 24.31 -8.42 0.16
C ASP A 431 23.11 -8.10 -0.73
N ILE A 432 22.08 -7.53 -0.09
CA ILE A 432 20.75 -7.32 -0.68
C ILE A 432 20.32 -5.84 -0.70
N ALA A 433 21.20 -4.92 -0.30
CA ALA A 433 20.92 -3.49 -0.22
C ALA A 433 20.62 -2.86 -1.59
N THR A 434 21.05 -3.52 -2.66
CA THR A 434 20.70 -3.26 -4.05
C THR A 434 20.39 -4.60 -4.70
N GLY A 435 19.19 -4.82 -5.24
CA GLY A 435 18.92 -6.02 -6.03
C GLY A 435 17.66 -5.94 -6.89
N HIS A 436 17.49 -6.95 -7.75
CA HIS A 436 16.26 -7.16 -8.48
C HIS A 436 15.18 -7.77 -7.57
N LEU A 437 13.96 -7.80 -8.10
CA LEU A 437 12.80 -8.47 -7.51
C LEU A 437 12.12 -9.38 -8.54
N GLY A 438 11.40 -10.38 -8.06
CA GLY A 438 10.71 -11.34 -8.93
C GLY A 438 9.65 -12.18 -8.20
N VAL A 439 8.91 -12.96 -8.97
CA VAL A 439 7.92 -13.95 -8.48
C VAL A 439 8.24 -15.33 -9.05
N GLN A 440 8.15 -16.35 -8.20
CA GLN A 440 8.64 -17.70 -8.48
C GLN A 440 7.53 -18.64 -8.92
N ASN A 441 7.92 -19.55 -9.81
CA ASN A 441 7.22 -20.74 -10.20
C ASN A 441 8.13 -21.90 -9.76
N ASP A 442 7.74 -22.65 -8.73
CA ASP A 442 8.63 -23.65 -8.12
C ASP A 442 8.77 -24.92 -8.97
N GLY A 443 7.68 -25.40 -9.57
CA GLY A 443 7.69 -26.68 -10.27
C GLY A 443 6.38 -27.06 -10.96
N ALA A 444 6.45 -28.17 -11.69
CA ALA A 444 5.35 -28.64 -12.52
C ALA A 444 4.17 -29.12 -11.69
N GLY A 445 3.06 -28.38 -11.78
CA GLY A 445 1.84 -28.60 -11.01
C GLY A 445 1.69 -27.73 -9.76
N MET A 446 2.50 -26.68 -9.61
CA MET A 446 2.30 -25.62 -8.62
C MET A 446 1.60 -24.44 -9.30
N ASP A 447 0.35 -24.17 -8.96
CA ASP A 447 -0.54 -23.24 -9.67
C ASP A 447 -0.67 -21.87 -8.95
N ILE A 448 0.46 -21.34 -8.44
CA ILE A 448 0.52 -20.05 -7.76
C ILE A 448 0.10 -18.90 -8.68
N ASN A 449 -0.76 -18.02 -8.15
CA ASN A 449 -1.30 -16.86 -8.84
C ASN A 449 -0.71 -15.58 -8.25
N TYR A 450 -0.25 -14.66 -9.09
CA TYR A 450 0.25 -13.34 -8.73
C TYR A 450 -0.49 -12.23 -9.50
N ARG A 451 -0.65 -11.06 -8.89
CA ARG A 451 -1.15 -9.84 -9.55
C ARG A 451 -0.61 -8.59 -8.87
N ASP A 452 -0.90 -7.44 -9.48
CA ASP A 452 -0.71 -6.10 -8.92
C ASP A 452 0.62 -5.92 -8.16
N ILE A 453 1.72 -6.11 -8.89
CA ILE A 453 3.06 -5.97 -8.31
C ILE A 453 3.39 -4.48 -8.28
N ARG A 454 3.44 -3.91 -7.09
CA ARG A 454 3.65 -2.47 -6.83
C ARG A 454 4.97 -2.26 -6.08
N ILE A 455 5.66 -1.16 -6.35
CA ILE A 455 6.82 -0.74 -5.55
C ILE A 455 6.69 0.74 -5.15
N ARG A 456 7.06 1.03 -3.90
CA ARG A 456 7.36 2.37 -3.39
C ARG A 456 8.83 2.33 -2.96
N GLN A 457 9.67 3.25 -3.43
CA GLN A 457 11.05 3.32 -2.92
C GLN A 457 11.07 4.19 -1.66
N ASP A 458 11.50 3.62 -0.55
CA ASP A 458 11.54 4.22 0.79
C ASP A 458 12.84 5.01 1.05
N GLY A 459 13.55 5.37 -0.02
CA GLY A 459 14.29 6.64 -0.07
C GLY A 459 13.37 7.87 -0.22
N ALA A 460 12.11 7.71 -0.67
CA ALA A 460 11.21 8.79 -1.10
C ALA A 460 10.57 9.62 0.05
N GLN A 461 11.40 10.19 0.92
CA GLN A 461 11.33 11.64 1.16
C GLN A 461 12.42 12.40 0.39
N SER A 462 12.86 11.86 -0.76
CA SER A 462 13.49 12.60 -1.86
C SER A 462 12.56 13.70 -2.37
N THR A 463 12.46 14.79 -1.62
CA THR A 463 11.78 16.03 -2.03
C THR A 463 12.37 16.53 -3.35
N ASP A 464 11.56 17.18 -4.17
CA ASP A 464 12.11 17.95 -5.28
C ASP A 464 12.83 19.19 -4.75
N LEU A 465 14.15 19.07 -4.62
CA LEU A 465 15.04 20.10 -4.13
C LEU A 465 15.11 21.31 -5.09
N ALA A 466 14.77 21.10 -6.37
CA ALA A 466 14.73 22.15 -7.39
C ALA A 466 13.44 22.98 -7.36
N ARG A 467 12.35 22.49 -6.75
CA ARG A 467 11.05 23.18 -6.79
C ARG A 467 11.16 24.62 -6.26
N GLY A 468 10.79 25.58 -7.10
CA GLY A 468 10.85 27.02 -6.80
C GLY A 468 12.26 27.60 -6.57
N ARG A 469 13.32 26.91 -6.99
CA ARG A 469 14.71 27.37 -6.82
C ARG A 469 15.15 28.41 -7.86
N PRO A 470 16.23 29.18 -7.57
CA PRO A 470 16.90 29.98 -8.59
C PRO A 470 17.44 29.10 -9.73
N VAL A 471 17.13 29.50 -10.97
CA VAL A 471 17.58 28.84 -12.19
C VAL A 471 18.37 29.82 -13.06
N THR A 472 19.55 29.39 -13.52
CA THR A 472 20.34 30.07 -14.56
C THR A 472 20.24 29.28 -15.86
N VAL A 473 19.95 29.96 -16.98
CA VAL A 473 19.90 29.35 -18.32
C VAL A 473 20.82 30.07 -19.28
N THR A 474 21.37 29.36 -20.27
CA THR A 474 22.22 29.98 -21.31
C THR A 474 21.43 30.89 -22.25
N SER A 475 20.15 30.61 -22.46
CA SER A 475 19.23 31.45 -23.24
C SER A 475 17.77 31.12 -22.93
N VAL A 476 16.87 31.96 -23.46
CA VAL A 476 15.42 31.73 -23.52
C VAL A 476 14.97 31.81 -24.98
N GLU A 477 13.96 31.02 -25.34
CA GLU A 477 13.31 31.00 -26.66
C GLU A 477 12.83 32.43 -27.06
N PRO A 478 13.33 33.01 -28.17
CA PRO A 478 13.13 34.44 -28.47
C PRO A 478 11.66 34.87 -28.54
N GLY A 479 11.30 35.90 -27.78
CA GLY A 479 9.95 36.46 -27.73
C GLY A 479 8.93 35.66 -26.92
N SER A 480 9.35 34.58 -26.25
CA SER A 480 8.49 33.76 -25.40
C SER A 480 8.52 34.15 -23.92
N THR A 481 7.62 33.55 -23.14
CA THR A 481 7.64 33.55 -21.67
C THR A 481 8.33 32.31 -21.07
N HIS A 482 9.03 31.50 -21.88
CA HIS A 482 9.54 30.18 -21.50
C HIS A 482 10.86 30.24 -20.71
N VAL A 483 10.87 30.97 -19.59
CA VAL A 483 12.04 31.21 -18.75
C VAL A 483 12.44 29.96 -17.93
N GLY A 484 13.70 29.91 -17.46
CA GLY A 484 14.24 28.77 -16.73
C GLY A 484 13.48 28.40 -15.44
N ALA A 485 12.86 29.38 -14.78
CA ALA A 485 12.08 29.16 -13.56
C ALA A 485 10.83 28.28 -13.78
N ASN A 486 10.26 28.30 -14.99
CA ASN A 486 9.07 27.52 -15.33
C ASN A 486 9.33 26.02 -15.17
N ALA A 487 10.49 25.53 -15.64
CA ALA A 487 10.87 24.12 -15.51
C ALA A 487 11.04 23.63 -14.06
N VAL A 488 10.92 24.51 -13.04
CA VAL A 488 10.99 24.14 -11.62
C VAL A 488 9.81 24.67 -10.79
N ASP A 489 8.78 25.29 -11.37
CA ASP A 489 7.69 25.88 -10.59
C ASP A 489 6.72 24.82 -10.02
N GLY A 490 6.39 23.79 -10.79
CA GLY A 490 5.45 22.72 -10.44
C GLY A 490 4.15 22.72 -11.25
N ASP A 491 4.01 23.61 -12.23
CA ASP A 491 2.88 23.68 -13.15
C ASP A 491 3.21 22.92 -14.46
N PRO A 492 2.53 21.81 -14.77
CA PRO A 492 2.78 21.06 -16.00
C PRO A 492 2.38 21.81 -17.29
N ALA A 493 1.77 23.00 -17.19
CA ALA A 493 1.45 23.87 -18.32
C ALA A 493 2.54 24.92 -18.63
N THR A 494 3.57 25.07 -17.80
CA THR A 494 4.69 25.99 -18.06
C THR A 494 5.95 25.22 -18.49
N ARG A 495 6.84 25.86 -19.26
CA ARG A 495 8.09 25.24 -19.70
C ARG A 495 9.25 26.23 -19.76
N TRP A 496 10.47 25.75 -19.57
CA TRP A 496 11.65 26.44 -20.11
C TRP A 496 11.78 26.08 -21.60
N GLY A 497 12.15 27.06 -22.41
CA GLY A 497 12.54 26.89 -23.81
C GLY A 497 13.76 27.75 -24.08
N SER A 498 14.69 27.25 -24.90
CA SER A 498 15.95 27.91 -25.22
C SER A 498 16.05 28.37 -26.68
N ALA A 499 17.04 29.19 -27.00
CA ALA A 499 17.35 29.58 -28.37
C ALA A 499 17.75 28.37 -29.24
N TYR A 500 17.53 28.48 -30.55
CA TYR A 500 17.61 27.36 -31.50
C TYR A 500 19.06 27.08 -31.97
N ALA A 501 19.98 26.94 -31.03
CA ALA A 501 21.42 26.75 -31.26
C ALA A 501 22.04 25.81 -30.23
N ASP A 502 23.16 25.18 -30.57
CA ASP A 502 23.86 24.20 -29.72
C ASP A 502 25.22 24.75 -29.25
N PRO A 503 25.64 24.49 -27.99
CA PRO A 503 24.90 23.87 -26.89
C PRO A 503 24.00 24.87 -26.15
N GLN A 504 23.08 24.38 -25.31
CA GLN A 504 22.38 25.16 -24.29
C GLN A 504 22.44 24.46 -22.94
N ALA A 505 22.22 25.18 -21.85
CA ALA A 505 22.12 24.58 -20.53
C ALA A 505 21.11 25.29 -19.62
N ILE A 506 20.55 24.49 -18.71
CA ILE A 506 19.75 24.91 -17.56
C ILE A 506 20.47 24.44 -16.29
N THR A 507 20.59 25.32 -15.31
CA THR A 507 21.33 25.08 -14.05
C THR A 507 20.50 25.56 -12.87
N VAL A 508 20.26 24.69 -11.89
CA VAL A 508 19.47 24.98 -10.68
C VAL A 508 20.39 25.10 -9.47
N ASP A 509 20.20 26.12 -8.62
CA ASP A 509 20.83 26.25 -7.30
C ASP A 509 19.90 25.72 -6.20
N LEU A 510 20.24 24.58 -5.60
CA LEU A 510 19.50 23.95 -4.50
C LEU A 510 19.61 24.75 -3.18
N GLY A 511 20.36 25.85 -3.16
CA GLY A 511 20.54 26.79 -2.05
C GLY A 511 21.60 26.38 -1.03
N SER A 512 21.84 25.07 -0.88
CA SER A 512 22.89 24.49 -0.06
C SER A 512 23.36 23.15 -0.67
N VAL A 513 24.44 22.58 -0.16
CA VAL A 513 24.82 21.20 -0.53
C VAL A 513 23.79 20.23 0.07
N ARG A 514 23.16 19.43 -0.80
CA ARG A 514 22.15 18.43 -0.49
C ARG A 514 22.59 17.06 -1.01
N THR A 515 21.92 15.99 -0.60
CA THR A 515 22.03 14.69 -1.27
C THR A 515 21.10 14.72 -2.48
N VAL A 516 21.63 14.49 -3.68
CA VAL A 516 20.84 14.30 -4.89
C VAL A 516 20.81 12.80 -5.20
N ASP A 517 19.63 12.22 -5.07
CA ASP A 517 19.43 10.79 -5.32
C ASP A 517 19.29 10.54 -6.83
N GLN A 518 18.47 11.36 -7.51
CA GLN A 518 18.23 11.32 -8.95
C GLN A 518 17.79 12.68 -9.53
N VAL A 519 17.93 12.84 -10.84
CA VAL A 519 17.42 13.99 -11.62
C VAL A 519 16.41 13.48 -12.65
N ARG A 520 15.26 14.14 -12.77
CA ARG A 520 14.16 13.77 -13.68
C ARG A 520 13.90 14.91 -14.66
N LEU A 521 13.87 14.58 -15.95
CA LEU A 521 13.68 15.54 -17.05
C LEU A 521 12.40 15.20 -17.80
N THR A 522 11.42 16.10 -17.77
CA THR A 522 10.18 15.99 -18.55
C THR A 522 10.32 16.91 -19.77
N TRP A 523 10.74 16.35 -20.89
CA TRP A 523 10.97 17.07 -22.14
C TRP A 523 9.66 17.46 -22.84
N GLU A 524 9.72 18.57 -23.57
CA GLU A 524 8.75 18.91 -24.61
C GLU A 524 9.15 18.25 -25.95
N THR A 525 8.32 18.33 -26.99
CA THR A 525 8.66 17.92 -28.37
C THR A 525 10.04 18.41 -28.83
N ALA A 526 10.46 19.62 -28.41
CA ALA A 526 11.78 20.17 -28.64
C ALA A 526 12.83 19.65 -27.62
N TYR A 527 13.17 18.36 -27.69
CA TYR A 527 14.07 17.69 -26.74
C TYR A 527 15.55 17.60 -27.17
N ALA A 528 16.41 17.21 -26.23
CA ALA A 528 17.84 16.95 -26.46
C ALA A 528 18.09 15.54 -27.04
N ARG A 529 18.64 15.45 -28.25
CA ARG A 529 19.17 14.18 -28.79
C ARG A 529 20.45 13.75 -28.06
N ALA A 530 21.28 14.72 -27.70
CA ALA A 530 22.44 14.51 -26.84
C ALA A 530 22.49 15.57 -25.73
N TYR A 531 22.84 15.14 -24.52
CA TYR A 531 23.00 16.00 -23.35
C TYR A 531 23.92 15.36 -22.29
N THR A 532 24.41 16.16 -21.35
CA THR A 532 24.97 15.68 -20.07
C THR A 532 24.12 16.17 -18.89
N VAL A 533 24.10 15.37 -17.82
CA VAL A 533 23.67 15.83 -16.49
C VAL A 533 24.92 15.93 -15.63
N GLU A 534 25.05 17.04 -14.91
CA GLU A 534 26.27 17.41 -14.19
C GLU A 534 25.93 17.99 -12.83
N ILE A 535 26.80 17.78 -11.85
CA ILE A 535 26.65 18.30 -10.49
C ILE A 535 27.87 19.11 -10.05
N SER A 536 27.65 20.06 -9.14
CA SER A 536 28.71 20.88 -8.55
C SER A 536 28.37 21.29 -7.10
N PRO A 537 29.37 21.41 -6.20
CA PRO A 537 29.18 22.02 -4.89
C PRO A 537 29.26 23.56 -4.90
N ASP A 538 29.86 24.16 -5.93
CA ASP A 538 30.39 25.53 -5.93
C ASP A 538 30.04 26.35 -7.21
N ASN A 539 29.35 25.76 -8.19
CA ASN A 539 29.02 26.30 -9.52
C ASN A 539 30.21 26.42 -10.48
N THR A 540 31.43 26.07 -10.07
CA THR A 540 32.67 26.20 -10.86
C THR A 540 33.33 24.86 -11.17
N THR A 541 33.35 23.95 -10.19
CA THR A 541 33.91 22.60 -10.29
C THR A 541 32.77 21.64 -10.61
N TRP A 542 32.77 21.10 -11.84
CA TRP A 542 31.67 20.29 -12.35
C TRP A 542 32.08 18.82 -12.51
N ARG A 543 31.18 17.92 -12.10
CA ARG A 543 31.27 16.46 -12.32
C ARG A 543 30.08 16.01 -13.16
N THR A 544 30.33 15.54 -14.36
CA THR A 544 29.32 14.84 -15.16
C THR A 544 28.90 13.55 -14.44
N VAL A 545 27.58 13.31 -14.35
CA VAL A 545 26.99 12.13 -13.71
C VAL A 545 26.28 11.22 -14.71
N ALA A 546 25.81 11.76 -15.83
CA ALA A 546 25.33 10.99 -16.98
C ALA A 546 25.60 11.72 -18.30
N THR A 547 25.69 10.94 -19.37
CA THR A 547 25.86 11.41 -20.75
C THR A 547 24.94 10.61 -21.66
N THR A 548 24.05 11.29 -22.37
CA THR A 548 23.12 10.72 -23.34
C THR A 548 23.48 11.22 -24.74
N THR A 549 23.50 10.34 -25.74
CA THR A 549 23.81 10.69 -27.15
C THR A 549 22.72 10.24 -28.14
N ALA A 550 21.71 9.53 -27.65
CA ALA A 550 20.61 8.99 -28.43
C ALA A 550 19.27 9.11 -27.70
N GLY A 551 19.03 10.25 -27.03
CA GLY A 551 17.75 10.53 -26.39
C GLY A 551 16.60 10.56 -27.40
N ASP A 552 15.42 10.24 -26.92
CA ASP A 552 14.14 10.09 -27.64
C ASP A 552 13.04 11.04 -27.15
N GLY A 553 13.25 11.70 -26.00
CA GLY A 553 12.39 12.74 -25.44
C GLY A 553 11.55 12.24 -24.27
N GLY A 554 10.34 12.78 -24.08
CA GLY A 554 9.43 12.32 -23.03
C GLY A 554 10.02 12.48 -21.62
N LEU A 555 10.17 11.37 -20.88
CA LEU A 555 10.58 11.37 -19.48
C LEU A 555 11.90 10.63 -19.27
N ASP A 556 12.99 11.37 -19.08
CA ASP A 556 14.27 10.83 -18.63
C ASP A 556 14.33 10.79 -17.09
N THR A 557 14.96 9.75 -16.55
CA THR A 557 15.30 9.66 -15.12
C THR A 557 16.74 9.18 -14.95
N VAL A 558 17.56 10.01 -14.30
CA VAL A 558 19.00 9.86 -14.18
C VAL A 558 19.39 9.65 -12.71
N PRO A 559 19.82 8.44 -12.31
CA PRO A 559 20.38 8.21 -10.98
C PRO A 559 21.66 9.03 -10.76
N VAL A 560 21.84 9.59 -9.56
CA VAL A 560 22.99 10.46 -9.22
C VAL A 560 23.75 9.99 -7.99
N GLY A 561 23.03 9.64 -6.90
CA GLY A 561 23.60 9.06 -5.68
C GLY A 561 24.75 9.85 -5.05
N ALA A 562 24.72 11.19 -5.08
CA ALA A 562 25.85 12.03 -4.67
C ALA A 562 25.43 13.39 -4.13
N THR A 563 26.32 14.08 -3.42
CA THR A 563 26.05 15.42 -2.89
C THR A 563 26.35 16.53 -3.89
N ALA A 564 25.48 17.55 -3.92
CA ALA A 564 25.57 18.69 -4.84
C ALA A 564 24.87 19.93 -4.25
N ARG A 565 25.30 21.14 -4.65
CA ARG A 565 24.49 22.36 -4.50
C ARG A 565 23.87 22.79 -5.83
N TYR A 566 24.55 22.54 -6.94
CA TYR A 566 24.11 22.90 -8.27
C TYR A 566 23.95 21.65 -9.14
N VAL A 567 22.89 21.61 -9.93
CA VAL A 567 22.65 20.60 -10.96
C VAL A 567 22.49 21.30 -12.29
N ARG A 568 23.21 20.85 -13.31
CA ARG A 568 23.14 21.35 -14.68
C ARG A 568 22.72 20.24 -15.64
N VAL A 569 21.82 20.57 -16.56
CA VAL A 569 21.56 19.80 -17.77
C VAL A 569 22.13 20.59 -18.93
N GLN A 570 23.07 20.01 -19.66
CA GLN A 570 23.78 20.62 -20.78
C GLN A 570 23.38 19.90 -22.07
N GLY A 571 22.46 20.48 -22.84
CA GLY A 571 22.11 19.99 -24.17
C GLY A 571 23.25 20.25 -25.16
N THR A 572 23.69 19.20 -25.86
CA THR A 572 24.83 19.25 -26.80
C THR A 572 24.46 18.93 -28.25
N ALA A 573 23.32 18.27 -28.50
CA ALA A 573 22.67 18.24 -29.81
C ALA A 573 21.13 18.20 -29.67
N ARG A 574 20.42 19.04 -30.40
CA ARG A 574 18.94 19.04 -30.46
C ARG A 574 18.41 17.90 -31.33
N ALA A 575 17.23 17.39 -31.00
CA ALA A 575 16.54 16.38 -31.80
C ALA A 575 15.67 16.97 -32.93
N THR A 576 15.40 18.28 -32.87
CA THR A 576 14.54 19.00 -33.82
C THR A 576 15.21 20.29 -34.30
N SER A 577 14.56 21.02 -35.21
CA SER A 577 14.99 22.36 -35.62
C SER A 577 14.83 23.43 -34.52
N TRP A 578 13.97 23.18 -33.53
CA TRP A 578 13.68 24.07 -32.41
C TRP A 578 14.78 24.02 -31.35
N GLY A 579 14.63 24.74 -30.24
CA GLY A 579 15.58 24.74 -29.11
C GLY A 579 15.56 23.44 -28.30
N TYR A 580 16.12 23.50 -27.09
CA TYR A 580 15.83 22.56 -26.01
C TYR A 580 14.71 23.10 -25.14
N SER A 581 13.80 22.24 -24.69
CA SER A 581 12.63 22.63 -23.92
C SER A 581 12.21 21.56 -22.90
N LEU A 582 11.94 21.99 -21.65
CA LEU A 582 11.58 21.14 -20.51
C LEU A 582 10.32 21.69 -19.84
N TRP A 583 9.31 20.84 -19.67
CA TRP A 583 8.18 21.07 -18.76
C TRP A 583 8.64 20.94 -17.31
N GLU A 584 9.56 20.02 -17.01
CA GLU A 584 10.11 19.86 -15.66
C GLU A 584 11.59 19.44 -15.64
N LEU A 585 12.34 20.03 -14.72
CA LEU A 585 13.64 19.62 -14.22
C LEU A 585 13.54 19.41 -12.69
N ALA A 586 13.17 18.21 -12.26
CA ALA A 586 13.08 17.87 -10.84
C ALA A 586 14.41 17.26 -10.35
N VAL A 587 14.85 17.67 -9.17
CA VAL A 587 16.08 17.19 -8.53
C VAL A 587 15.69 16.54 -7.21
N LEU A 588 15.48 15.22 -7.25
CA LEU A 588 14.90 14.46 -6.14
C LEU A 588 16.00 14.10 -5.14
N GLY A 589 15.84 14.55 -3.89
CA GLY A 589 16.89 14.43 -2.88
C GLY A 589 16.52 14.96 -1.49
N ARG A 590 17.51 15.00 -0.59
CA ARG A 590 17.36 15.27 0.85
C ARG A 590 18.44 16.17 1.46
#